data_AF-A0A482WEZ8-F1
#
_entry.id   AF-A0A482WEZ8-F1
#
_cell.length_a   1.000
_cell.length_b   1.000
_cell.length_c   1.000
_cell.angle_alpha   90.00
_cell.angle_beta   90.00
_cell.angle_gamma   90.00
#
_symmetry.space_group_name_H-M   'P 1'
#
loop_
_entity.id
_entity.type
_entity.pdbx_description
1 polymer ?
#
loop_
_entity_poly.entity_id
_entity_poly.type
_entity_poly.pdbx_seq_one_letter_code
_entity_poly.pdbx_strand_id
1 'polypeptide(L)'
;MNPTRDRDGEVRTRRDRLIHMLAVRPYKKPELHAAVQREGLRDKDRNQLTATLSSIAMQRDNTYYLLRHVWNDVSDDWPFYTAQDRQTLKRSVGGTLSWLVS
;
A
#
# COMPACT_ATOMS: atom_id res chain seq x y z
N MET A 1 9.07 -16.52 -28.07
CA MET A 1 9.51 -15.11 -28.01
C MET A 1 8.44 -14.29 -27.33
N ASN A 2 8.67 -13.80 -26.11
CA ASN A 2 7.81 -12.80 -25.47
C ASN A 2 8.58 -11.46 -25.44
N PRO A 3 8.26 -10.49 -26.32
CA PRO A 3 9.01 -9.25 -26.40
C PRO A 3 8.27 -8.15 -25.61
N THR A 4 8.75 -7.88 -24.39
CA THR A 4 8.63 -6.67 -23.54
C THR A 4 8.59 -7.13 -22.08
N ARG A 5 9.70 -7.50 -21.42
CA ARG A 5 10.71 -6.59 -20.85
C ARG A 5 10.21 -5.16 -20.64
N ASP A 6 9.08 -5.03 -19.96
CA ASP A 6 8.72 -3.77 -19.30
C ASP A 6 9.75 -3.50 -18.20
N ARG A 7 10.66 -2.57 -18.52
CA ARG A 7 11.70 -2.05 -17.65
C ARG A 7 11.16 -0.95 -16.72
N ASP A 8 9.84 -0.74 -16.66
CA ASP A 8 9.21 0.20 -15.73
C ASP A 8 8.92 -0.42 -14.35
N GLY A 9 9.05 -1.74 -14.21
CA GLY A 9 8.93 -2.45 -12.93
C GLY A 9 10.05 -2.17 -11.91
N GLU A 10 11.22 -1.66 -12.33
CA GLU A 10 12.33 -1.31 -11.42
C GLU A 10 12.20 0.09 -10.79
N VAL A 11 11.25 0.91 -11.26
CA VAL A 11 10.90 2.21 -10.64
C VAL A 11 9.72 2.06 -9.66
N ARG A 12 9.39 0.82 -9.26
CA ARG A 12 8.48 0.54 -8.14
C ARG A 12 9.16 0.90 -6.83
N THR A 13 9.22 2.20 -6.60
CA THR A 13 9.81 2.87 -5.44
C THR A 13 9.18 2.37 -4.14
N ARG A 14 9.86 2.58 -3.01
CA ARG A 14 9.37 2.20 -1.66
C ARG A 14 7.92 2.66 -1.42
N ARG A 15 7.55 3.81 -1.99
CA ARG A 15 6.20 4.38 -1.96
C ARG A 15 5.17 3.41 -2.52
N ASP A 16 5.39 2.88 -3.72
CA ASP A 16 4.48 1.99 -4.41
C ASP A 16 4.20 0.72 -3.59
N ARG A 17 5.24 0.12 -3.00
CA ARG A 17 5.06 -1.06 -2.13
C ARG A 17 4.22 -0.76 -0.91
N LEU A 18 4.42 0.40 -0.28
CA LEU A 18 3.63 0.84 0.87
C LEU A 18 2.17 1.08 0.48
N ILE A 19 1.93 1.69 -0.68
CA ILE A 19 0.60 1.88 -1.26
C ILE A 19 -0.08 0.51 -1.39
N HIS A 20 0.60 -0.43 -2.06
CA HIS A 20 0.03 -1.73 -2.34
C HIS A 20 -0.24 -2.55 -1.07
N MET A 21 0.63 -2.46 -0.06
CA MET A 21 0.40 -3.06 1.27
C MET A 21 -0.87 -2.49 1.91
N LEU A 22 -0.95 -1.17 2.03
CA LEU A 22 -2.04 -0.47 2.72
C LEU A 22 -3.38 -0.58 2.00
N ALA A 23 -3.35 -0.76 0.69
CA ALA A 23 -4.55 -0.91 -0.13
C ALA A 23 -5.27 -2.24 0.19
N VAL A 24 -4.52 -3.33 0.38
CA VAL A 24 -5.10 -4.63 0.72
C VAL A 24 -5.70 -4.60 2.12
N ARG A 25 -4.92 -4.12 3.10
CA ARG A 25 -5.38 -4.03 4.49
C ARG A 25 -4.82 -2.78 5.16
N PRO A 26 -5.61 -2.11 6.03
CA PRO A 26 -5.07 -1.08 6.87
C PRO A 26 -4.06 -1.69 7.86
N TYR A 27 -2.85 -1.16 7.91
CA TYR A 27 -1.81 -1.64 8.82
C TYR A 27 -1.72 -0.75 10.05
N LYS A 28 -1.51 -1.37 11.22
CA LYS A 28 -1.17 -0.64 12.45
C LYS A 28 0.29 -0.18 12.40
N LYS A 29 0.61 0.90 13.11
CA LYS A 29 1.99 1.41 13.22
C LYS A 29 3.05 0.32 13.51
N PRO A 30 2.92 -0.57 14.52
CA PRO A 30 3.90 -1.63 14.76
C PRO A 30 3.94 -2.69 13.65
N GLU A 31 2.78 -3.10 13.13
CA GLU A 31 2.65 -4.08 12.05
C GLU A 31 3.31 -3.59 10.77
N LEU A 32 3.14 -2.31 10.44
CA LEU A 32 3.72 -1.70 9.25
C LEU A 32 5.24 -1.64 9.36
N HIS A 33 5.78 -1.21 10.51
CA HIS A 33 7.24 -1.23 10.72
C HIS A 33 7.80 -2.65 10.62
N ALA A 34 7.11 -3.64 11.18
CA ALA A 34 7.52 -5.03 11.04
C ALA A 34 7.48 -5.53 9.58
N ALA A 35 6.44 -5.17 8.82
CA ALA A 35 6.32 -5.53 7.41
C ALA A 35 7.42 -4.89 6.55
N VAL A 36 7.69 -3.59 6.77
CA VAL A 36 8.77 -2.83 6.13
C VAL A 36 10.13 -3.48 6.44
N GLN A 37 10.38 -3.84 7.70
CA GLN A 37 11.60 -4.50 8.12
C GLN A 37 11.78 -5.90 7.50
N ARG A 38 10.69 -6.67 7.34
CA ARG A 38 10.70 -8.00 6.70
C ARG A 38 10.92 -7.91 5.19
N GLU A 39 10.39 -6.89 4.53
CA GLU A 39 10.60 -6.62 3.11
C GLU A 39 12.02 -6.14 2.76
N GLY A 40 12.89 -5.95 3.76
CA GLY A 40 14.24 -5.43 3.55
C GLY A 40 14.27 -3.94 3.19
N LEU A 41 13.14 -3.25 3.33
CA LEU A 41 13.08 -1.79 3.30
C LEU A 41 13.80 -1.30 4.56
N ARG A 42 15.12 -1.13 4.47
CA ARG A 42 15.92 -0.56 5.55
C ARG A 42 15.25 0.74 5.99
N ASP A 43 14.70 0.73 7.20
CA ASP A 43 14.10 1.84 7.94
C ASP A 43 15.19 2.86 8.34
N LYS A 44 16.08 3.21 7.39
CA LYS A 44 17.22 4.12 7.62
C LYS A 44 16.74 5.47 8.16
N ASP A 45 15.48 5.80 7.91
CA ASP A 45 14.79 6.94 8.49
C ASP A 45 13.32 6.58 8.74
N ARG A 46 13.00 6.18 9.97
CA ARG A 46 11.63 6.05 10.48
C ARG A 46 10.79 7.30 10.19
N ASN A 47 11.43 8.47 10.23
CA ASN A 47 10.84 9.76 9.86
C ASN A 47 10.51 9.84 8.36
N GLN A 48 11.40 9.41 7.47
CA GLN A 48 11.14 9.38 6.01
C GLN A 48 10.01 8.39 5.67
N LEU A 49 9.99 7.23 6.34
CA LEU A 49 8.89 6.28 6.20
C LEU A 49 7.57 6.93 6.63
N THR A 50 7.53 7.56 7.81
CA THR A 50 6.34 8.22 8.33
C THR A 50 5.90 9.38 7.44
N ALA A 51 6.84 10.16 6.89
CA ALA A 51 6.56 11.24 5.94
C ALA A 51 5.98 10.72 4.62
N THR A 52 6.56 9.64 4.08
CA THR A 52 6.06 8.96 2.88
C THR A 52 4.66 8.42 3.13
N LEU A 53 4.47 7.73 4.26
CA LEU A 53 3.17 7.22 4.69
C LEU A 53 2.16 8.33 4.83
N SER A 54 2.50 9.45 5.48
CA SER A 54 1.59 10.59 5.64
C SER A 54 1.20 11.23 4.30
N SER A 55 2.00 11.06 3.25
CA SER A 55 1.71 11.55 1.89
C SER A 55 0.81 10.60 1.09
N ILE A 56 0.87 9.29 1.37
CA ILE A 56 0.07 8.26 0.68
C ILE A 56 -1.11 7.71 1.50
N ALA A 57 -1.11 7.96 2.81
CA ALA A 57 -1.99 7.36 3.77
C ALA A 57 -2.23 8.31 4.95
N MET A 58 -3.44 8.23 5.51
CA MET A 58 -3.82 8.95 6.71
C MET A 58 -3.67 8.03 7.92
N GLN A 59 -2.94 8.49 8.94
CA GLN A 59 -2.89 7.79 10.23
C GLN A 59 -4.11 8.19 11.07
N ARG A 60 -4.98 7.23 11.39
CA ARG A 60 -6.15 7.38 12.28
C ARG A 60 -6.18 6.22 13.27
N ASP A 61 -6.35 6.48 14.56
CA ASP A 61 -6.42 5.42 15.58
C ASP A 61 -5.22 4.43 15.53
N ASN A 62 -4.00 4.96 15.37
CA ASN A 62 -2.75 4.20 15.22
C ASN A 62 -2.73 3.21 14.03
N THR A 63 -3.63 3.43 13.07
CA THR A 63 -3.86 2.62 11.88
C THR A 63 -3.70 3.50 10.64
N TYR A 64 -3.00 3.01 9.63
CA TYR A 64 -2.77 3.73 8.39
C TYR A 64 -3.83 3.34 7.35
N TYR A 65 -4.51 4.33 6.81
CA TYR A 65 -5.56 4.20 5.80
C TYR A 65 -5.10 4.84 4.50
N LEU A 66 -5.27 4.16 3.37
CA LEU A 66 -4.88 4.70 2.08
C LEU A 66 -5.71 5.95 1.73
N LEU A 67 -5.07 7.00 1.24
CA LEU A 67 -5.77 8.22 0.82
C LEU A 67 -6.55 8.00 -0.48
N ARG A 68 -7.67 8.72 -0.64
CA ARG A 68 -8.56 8.61 -1.81
C ARG A 68 -7.82 8.82 -3.14
N HIS A 69 -6.92 9.81 -3.22
CA HIS A 69 -6.16 10.09 -4.44
C HIS A 69 -5.12 9.02 -4.77
N VAL A 70 -4.64 8.31 -3.75
CA VAL A 70 -3.60 7.28 -3.87
C VAL A 70 -4.18 5.97 -4.37
N TRP A 71 -5.47 5.75 -4.19
CA TRP A 71 -6.16 4.64 -4.85
C TRP A 71 -6.03 4.69 -6.38
N ASN A 72 -5.74 5.85 -6.97
CA ASN A 72 -5.45 5.96 -8.40
C ASN A 72 -4.04 5.46 -8.77
N ASP A 73 -3.09 5.48 -7.82
CA ASP A 73 -1.76 4.90 -7.97
C ASP A 73 -1.75 3.38 -7.66
N VAL A 74 -2.83 2.81 -7.13
CA VAL A 74 -2.93 1.37 -6.87
C VAL A 74 -3.11 0.63 -8.20
N SER A 75 -2.14 -0.23 -8.56
CA SER A 75 -2.22 -1.08 -9.74
C SER A 75 -2.85 -2.44 -9.41
N ASP A 76 -3.85 -2.87 -10.18
CA ASP A 76 -4.44 -4.20 -10.04
C ASP A 76 -3.52 -5.32 -10.53
N ASP A 77 -2.62 -5.00 -11.48
CA ASP A 77 -1.61 -5.88 -12.05
C ASP A 77 -0.33 -5.97 -11.19
N TRP A 78 -0.45 -5.78 -9.87
CA TRP A 78 0.69 -5.96 -9.00
C TRP A 78 1.04 -7.46 -8.90
N PRO A 79 2.30 -7.86 -9.20
CA PRO A 79 2.69 -9.27 -9.25
C PRO A 79 2.70 -9.95 -7.88
N PHE A 80 2.68 -9.17 -6.79
CA PHE A 80 2.55 -9.70 -5.43
C PHE A 80 1.09 -9.80 -4.96
N TYR A 81 0.11 -9.31 -5.73
CA TYR A 81 -1.29 -9.48 -5.38
C TYR A 81 -1.78 -10.88 -5.73
N THR A 82 -2.11 -11.63 -4.69
CA THR A 82 -2.85 -12.88 -4.85
C THR A 82 -4.30 -12.60 -5.25
N ALA A 83 -5.01 -13.60 -5.77
CA ALA A 83 -6.43 -13.49 -6.07
C ALA A 83 -7.25 -13.02 -4.84
N GLN A 84 -6.80 -13.40 -3.63
CA GLN A 84 -7.41 -13.00 -2.37
C GLN A 84 -7.15 -11.53 -2.03
N ASP A 85 -5.94 -11.02 -2.30
CA ASP A 85 -5.61 -9.61 -2.14
C ASP A 85 -6.46 -8.75 -3.08
N ARG A 86 -6.61 -9.16 -4.34
CA ARG A 86 -7.46 -8.46 -5.33
C ARG A 86 -8.93 -8.39 -4.90
N GLN A 87 -9.44 -9.46 -4.29
CA GLN A 87 -10.80 -9.47 -3.74
C GLN A 87 -10.93 -8.54 -2.52
N THR A 88 -9.91 -8.49 -1.67
CA THR A 88 -9.86 -7.61 -0.50
C THR A 88 -9.76 -6.15 -0.91
N LEU A 89 -8.95 -5.83 -1.94
CA LEU A 89 -8.84 -4.49 -2.53
C LEU A 89 -10.16 -4.00 -3.10
N LYS A 90 -10.85 -4.84 -3.88
CA LYS A 90 -12.19 -4.53 -4.39
C LYS A 90 -13.16 -4.21 -3.26
N ARG A 91 -13.08 -4.94 -2.14
CA ARG A 91 -13.89 -4.69 -0.94
C ARG A 91 -13.47 -3.41 -0.21
N SER A 92 -12.19 -3.08 -0.13
CA SER A 92 -11.71 -1.83 0.47
C SER A 92 -12.10 -0.62 -0.39
N VAL A 93 -11.85 -0.64 -1.71
CA VAL A 93 -12.29 0.44 -2.63
C VAL A 93 -13.80 0.64 -2.60
N GLY A 94 -14.56 -0.46 -2.65
CA GLY A 94 -16.03 -0.42 -2.67
C GLY A 94 -16.67 -0.18 -1.29
N GLY A 95 -15.98 -0.55 -0.20
CA GLY A 95 -16.52 -0.57 1.15
C GLY A 95 -16.01 0.54 2.07
N THR A 96 -14.99 1.32 1.69
CA THR A 96 -14.57 2.49 2.49
C THR A 96 -15.61 3.61 2.48
N LEU A 97 -16.60 3.58 1.58
CA LEU A 97 -17.78 4.44 1.63
C LEU A 97 -18.86 3.94 2.62
N SER A 98 -18.70 2.75 3.20
CA SER A 98 -19.70 2.13 4.09
C SER A 98 -19.40 2.33 5.59
N TRP A 99 -18.24 2.88 5.95
CA TRP A 99 -17.88 3.13 7.36
C TRP A 99 -18.25 4.53 7.88
N LEU A 100 -18.93 5.35 7.06
CA LEU A 100 -19.41 6.68 7.46
C LEU A 100 -20.93 6.75 7.71
N VAL A 101 -21.61 5.59 7.69
CA VAL A 101 -23.03 5.46 8.06
C VAL A 101 -23.21 4.27 9.00
N SER A 102 -22.84 4.44 10.28
CA SER A 102 -23.40 3.67 11.39
C SER A 102 -23.02 4.30 12.72
#